data_AF-X1LGH5-F1
#
_entry.id   AF-X1LGH5-F1
#
_cell.length_a   1.000
_cell.length_b   1.000
_cell.length_c   1.000
_cell.angle_alpha   90.00
_cell.angle_beta   90.00
_cell.angle_gamma   90.00
#
_symmetry.space_group_name_H-M   'P 1'
#
loop_
_entity.id
_entity.type
_entity.pdbx_description
1 polymer ?
#
loop_
_entity_poly.entity_id
_entity_poly.type
_entity_poly.pdbx_seq_one_letter_code
_entity_poly.pdbx_strand_id
1 'polypeptide(L)'
;MGSKTYYDVKGAAEHAQVSTVTIYRWINRGVVTEDGDMVMLPCRIVDGVIQIHEVDLDNHLDALGYEFEADDSTQDDSAEG
;
A
#
# COMPACT_ATOMS: atom_id res chain seq x y z
N MET A 1 17.82 -2.33 14.92
CA MET A 1 17.26 -1.02 14.54
C MET A 1 16.57 -1.22 13.21
N GLY A 2 15.24 -1.39 13.20
CA GLY A 2 14.49 -1.45 11.94
C GLY A 2 14.44 -0.03 11.34
N SER A 3 14.88 0.13 10.11
CA SER A 3 14.64 1.36 9.34
C SER A 3 13.14 1.50 9.14
N LYS A 4 12.57 2.67 9.47
CA LYS A 4 11.19 2.99 9.13
C LYS A 4 11.14 3.39 7.66
N THR A 5 10.48 2.59 6.82
CA THR A 5 10.28 2.89 5.41
C THR A 5 9.13 3.88 5.26
N TYR A 6 9.34 4.89 4.43
CA TYR A 6 8.30 5.84 4.04
C TYR A 6 8.27 5.94 2.52
N TYR A 7 7.08 5.82 1.95
CA TYR A 7 6.84 6.03 0.54
C TYR A 7 6.31 7.43 0.28
N ASP A 8 6.64 8.00 -0.88
CA ASP A 8 5.82 9.07 -1.43
C ASP A 8 4.52 8.48 -2.02
N VAL A 9 3.64 9.34 -2.54
CA VAL A 9 2.36 8.89 -3.13
C VAL A 9 2.58 7.92 -4.29
N LYS A 10 3.66 8.07 -5.05
CA LYS A 10 3.94 7.20 -6.20
C LYS A 10 4.41 5.82 -5.72
N GLY A 11 5.38 5.78 -4.81
CA GLY A 11 5.87 4.54 -4.22
C GLY A 11 4.78 3.78 -3.48
N ALA A 12 3.89 4.47 -2.77
CA ALA A 12 2.74 3.85 -2.12
C ALA A 12 1.76 3.25 -3.13
N ALA A 13 1.52 3.94 -4.25
CA ALA A 13 0.67 3.44 -5.32
C ALA A 13 1.28 2.20 -6.01
N GLU A 14 2.59 2.19 -6.23
CA GLU A 14 3.34 1.06 -6.78
C GLU A 14 3.31 -0.14 -5.82
N HIS A 15 3.55 0.09 -4.53
CA HIS A 15 3.48 -0.95 -3.48
C HIS A 15 2.08 -1.56 -3.37
N ALA A 16 1.05 -0.72 -3.33
CA ALA A 16 -0.34 -1.14 -3.23
C ALA A 16 -0.96 -1.64 -4.54
N GLN A 17 -0.22 -1.56 -5.67
CA GLN A 17 -0.71 -1.86 -7.01
C GLN A 17 -2.01 -1.11 -7.40
N VAL A 18 -2.12 0.16 -6.98
CA VAL A 18 -3.26 1.04 -7.28
C VAL A 18 -2.81 2.32 -7.99
N SER A 19 -3.77 3.15 -8.41
CA SER A 19 -3.45 4.47 -8.96
C SER A 19 -3.05 5.47 -7.86
N THR A 20 -2.19 6.44 -8.19
CA THR A 20 -1.89 7.57 -7.28
C THR A 20 -3.14 8.36 -6.87
N VAL A 21 -4.14 8.43 -7.75
CA VAL A 21 -5.44 9.05 -7.45
C VAL A 21 -6.17 8.29 -6.34
N THR A 22 -6.06 6.96 -6.31
CA THR A 22 -6.61 6.12 -5.24
C THR A 22 -5.96 6.47 -3.90
N ILE A 23 -4.63 6.56 -3.85
CA ILE A 23 -3.89 6.98 -2.64
C ILE A 23 -4.36 8.36 -2.16
N TYR A 24 -4.48 9.35 -3.06
CA TYR A 24 -5.01 10.67 -2.69
C TYR A 24 -6.44 10.61 -2.14
N ARG A 25 -7.30 9.71 -2.64
CA ARG A 25 -8.65 9.52 -2.11
C ARG A 25 -8.62 8.94 -0.70
N TRP A 26 -7.83 7.90 -0.47
CA TRP A 26 -7.68 7.30 0.86
C TRP A 26 -7.18 8.30 1.90
N ILE A 27 -6.24 9.19 1.51
CA ILE A 27 -5.72 10.24 2.40
C ILE A 27 -6.76 11.33 2.67
N ASN A 28 -7.42 11.85 1.63
CA ASN A 28 -8.24 13.07 1.77
C ASN A 28 -9.72 12.80 2.07
N ARG A 29 -10.24 11.63 1.70
CA ARG A 29 -11.66 11.29 1.79
C ARG A 29 -11.92 9.99 2.55
N GLY A 30 -10.87 9.18 2.75
CA GLY A 30 -11.03 7.81 3.22
C GLY A 30 -11.76 6.92 2.22
N VAL A 31 -12.03 5.70 2.66
CA VAL A 31 -12.81 4.69 1.96
C VAL A 31 -13.65 3.94 2.99
N VAL A 32 -14.83 3.48 2.59
CA VAL A 32 -15.73 2.73 3.46
C VAL A 32 -15.45 1.24 3.28
N THR A 33 -15.19 0.53 4.38
CA THR A 33 -14.99 -0.92 4.40
C THR A 33 -16.31 -1.66 4.16
N GLU A 34 -16.25 -2.97 3.97
CA GLU A 34 -17.45 -3.81 3.82
C GLU A 34 -18.34 -3.77 5.07
N ASP A 35 -17.75 -3.61 6.26
CA ASP A 35 -18.44 -3.44 7.54
C ASP A 35 -19.10 -2.04 7.71
N GLY A 36 -18.87 -1.12 6.77
CA GLY A 36 -19.43 0.23 6.79
C GLY A 36 -18.57 1.27 7.55
N ASP A 37 -17.39 0.89 8.01
CA ASP A 37 -16.48 1.79 8.70
C ASP A 37 -15.68 2.64 7.70
N MET A 38 -15.53 3.94 8.00
CA MET A 38 -14.66 4.81 7.22
C MET A 38 -13.22 4.71 7.70
N VAL A 39 -12.34 4.21 6.84
CA VAL A 39 -10.90 4.15 7.08
C VAL A 39 -10.17 5.20 6.25
N MET A 40 -9.23 5.89 6.88
CA MET A 40 -8.36 6.89 6.23
C MET A 40 -6.92 6.40 6.25
N LEU A 41 -6.18 6.65 5.16
CA LEU A 41 -4.77 6.30 5.10
C LEU A 41 -3.94 7.38 5.83
N PRO A 42 -3.22 7.04 6.92
CA PRO A 42 -2.36 7.98 7.60
C PRO A 42 -1.24 8.46 6.68
N CYS A 43 -0.96 9.76 6.69
CA CYS A 43 0.23 10.30 6.06
C CYS A 43 0.77 11.48 6.87
N ARG A 44 2.03 11.84 6.61
CA ARG A 44 2.64 13.07 7.10
C ARG A 44 3.14 13.90 5.93
N ILE A 45 3.26 15.21 6.13
CA ILE A 45 3.86 16.12 5.16
C ILE A 45 5.20 16.58 5.71
N VAL A 46 6.28 16.29 4.99
CA VAL A 46 7.65 16.71 5.33
C VAL A 46 8.22 17.45 4.14
N ASP A 47 8.63 18.70 4.34
CA ASP A 47 9.15 19.57 3.27
C ASP A 47 8.23 19.67 2.04
N GLY A 48 6.91 19.66 2.27
CA GLY A 48 5.89 19.71 1.22
C GLY A 48 5.64 18.38 0.50
N VAL A 49 6.33 17.31 0.90
CA VAL A 49 6.17 15.97 0.33
C VAL A 49 5.33 15.10 1.26
N ILE A 50 4.30 14.47 0.70
CA ILE A 50 3.50 13.45 1.41
C ILE A 50 4.37 12.22 1.61
N GLN A 51 4.43 11.74 2.84
CA GLN A 51 5.10 10.50 3.23
C GLN A 51 4.12 9.58 3.93
N ILE A 52 4.04 8.35 3.44
CA ILE A 52 3.17 7.28 3.92
C ILE A 52 4.07 6.21 4.52
N HIS A 53 3.83 5.83 5.76
CA HIS A 53 4.61 4.79 6.42
C HIS A 53 4.18 3.43 5.88
N GLU A 54 5.14 2.56 5.55
CA GLU A 54 4.88 1.23 4.97
C GLU A 54 3.86 0.43 5.81
N VAL A 55 4.10 0.32 7.12
CA VAL A 55 3.20 -0.43 8.03
C VAL A 55 1.79 0.18 8.08
N ASP A 56 1.65 1.49 7.96
CA ASP A 56 0.33 2.13 7.96
C ASP A 56 -0.42 1.85 6.65
N LEU A 57 0.32 1.76 5.54
CA LEU A 57 -0.22 1.38 4.24
C LEU A 57 -0.65 -0.09 4.23
N ASP A 58 0.18 -1.00 4.73
CA ASP A 58 -0.13 -2.44 4.79
C ASP A 58 -1.37 -2.70 5.66
N ASN A 59 -1.43 -2.11 6.86
CA ASN A 59 -2.62 -2.21 7.71
C ASN A 59 -3.87 -1.64 7.05
N HIS A 60 -3.73 -0.59 6.23
CA HIS A 60 -4.85 -0.01 5.50
C HIS A 60 -5.33 -0.96 4.39
N LEU A 61 -4.40 -1.61 3.69
CA LEU A 61 -4.70 -2.59 2.65
C LEU A 61 -5.38 -3.83 3.23
N ASP A 62 -4.87 -4.34 4.36
CA ASP A 62 -5.48 -5.44 5.12
C ASP A 62 -6.91 -5.10 5.54
N ALA A 63 -7.14 -3.88 6.05
CA ALA A 63 -8.47 -3.41 6.44
C ALA A 63 -9.45 -3.30 5.25
N LEU A 64 -8.94 -3.19 4.02
CA LEU A 64 -9.72 -3.17 2.79
C LEU A 64 -9.84 -4.54 2.12
N GLY A 65 -9.20 -5.58 2.67
CA GLY A 65 -9.19 -6.92 2.09
C GLY A 65 -8.35 -7.05 0.83
N TYR A 66 -7.32 -6.20 0.65
CA TYR A 66 -6.34 -6.40 -0.42
C TYR A 66 -5.43 -7.57 -0.06
N GLU A 67 -5.59 -8.71 -0.71
CA GLU A 67 -4.65 -9.82 -0.65
C GLU A 67 -3.58 -9.64 -1.73
N PHE A 68 -2.31 -9.47 -1.32
CA PHE A 68 -1.20 -9.59 -2.24
C PHE A 68 -0.90 -11.07 -2.41
N GLU A 69 -1.00 -11.60 -3.63
CA GLU A 69 -0.44 -12.91 -3.91
C GLU A 69 1.06 -12.84 -3.63
N ALA A 70 1.52 -13.62 -2.64
CA ALA A 70 2.95 -13.84 -2.47
C ALA A 70 3.44 -14.43 -3.79
N ASP A 71 4.27 -13.69 -4.50
CA ASP A 71 4.86 -14.10 -5.78
C ASP A 71 5.74 -15.33 -5.53
N ASP A 72 5.15 -16.53 -5.54
CA ASP A 72 5.85 -17.82 -5.50
C ASP A 72 6.31 -18.17 -6.93
N SER A 73 6.91 -17.21 -7.62
CA SER A 73 7.57 -17.47 -8.89
C SER A 73 8.93 -18.16 -8.66
N THR A 74 8.88 -19.36 -8.06
CA THR A 74 9.95 -20.34 -8.27
C THR A 74 9.84 -20.80 -9.72
N GLN A 75 10.49 -20.07 -10.62
CA GLN A 75 10.67 -20.45 -12.01
C GLN A 75 11.54 -21.72 -12.07
N ASP A 76 10.91 -22.89 -11.95
CA ASP A 76 11.53 -24.17 -12.28
C ASP A 76 11.61 -24.29 -13.80
N ASP A 77 12.65 -23.69 -14.39
CA ASP A 77 13.09 -24.01 -15.74
C ASP A 77 14.08 -25.18 -15.66
N SER A 78 13.58 -26.34 -15.27
CA SER A 78 14.29 -27.61 -15.43
C SER A 78 13.86 -28.23 -16.77
N ALA A 79 14.32 -27.62 -17.86
CA ALA A 79 14.33 -28.25 -19.17
C ALA A 79 15.35 -29.41 -19.17
N GLU A 80 14.90 -30.63 -18.89
CA GLU A 80 15.67 -31.85 -19.18
C GLU A 80 14.97 -32.70 -20.24
N GLY A 81 15.69 -32.97 -21.34
CA GLY A 81 15.61 -34.23 -22.10
C GLY A 81 14.79 -34.23 -23.38
#